data_AF-A0A922IJV6-F1
#
_entry.id   AF-A0A922IJV6-F1
#
_cell.length_a   1.000
_cell.length_b   1.000
_cell.length_c   1.000
_cell.angle_alpha   90.00
_cell.angle_beta   90.00
_cell.angle_gamma   90.00
#
_symmetry.space_group_name_H-M   'P 1'
#
loop_
_entity.id
_entity.type
_entity.pdbx_description
1 polymer ?
#
loop_
_entity_poly.entity_id
_entity_poly.type
_entity_poly.pdbx_seq_one_letter_code
_entity_poly.pdbx_strand_id
1 'polypeptide(L)'
;MLSSQDLLDNSSLISIAAVSGDDLVGILVGTVTTLGNCSADDNKLLASSFPLSTGVAYILSLGVTSSFRSRGVASILLRSFIGYVSGENMDWLNDSNYQGDLPCPDLFSQTVNVNPAHHRNGEDCYSDSNVSTKYNDTSSSIIWRVKDYKSLYNLITQLPHVSPVQAVYLHVLHSNLHARRFYENRGFIFLHTRPGCYTIDGRSADGCTYVLHTNGGYLDCKPMYPCSSLLVLLVVLLLIVWLPVSQIRGVSSKVIHSIS
;
A
#
# COMPACT_ATOMS: atom_id res chain seq x y z
N MET A 1 -5.17 5.02 -19.77
CA MET A 1 -4.75 3.78 -20.47
C MET A 1 -3.23 3.84 -20.52
N LEU A 2 -2.52 3.20 -19.57
CA LEU A 2 -1.05 3.12 -19.64
C LEU A 2 -0.70 2.06 -20.68
N SER A 3 0.08 2.44 -21.70
CA SER A 3 0.59 1.49 -22.70
C SER A 3 1.56 0.53 -22.03
N SER A 4 1.46 -0.77 -22.31
CA SER A 4 2.38 -1.79 -21.80
C SER A 4 3.84 -1.54 -22.23
N GLN A 5 4.06 -0.70 -23.25
CA GLN A 5 5.39 -0.29 -23.72
C GLN A 5 6.00 0.82 -22.84
N ASP A 6 5.18 1.69 -22.23
CA ASP A 6 5.66 2.76 -21.35
C ASP A 6 6.15 2.23 -19.98
N LEU A 7 5.72 1.03 -19.59
CA LEU A 7 6.13 0.36 -18.35
C LEU A 7 7.56 -0.22 -18.42
N LEU A 8 8.13 -0.40 -19.62
CA LEU A 8 9.42 -1.07 -19.81
C LEU A 8 10.61 -0.11 -19.98
N ASP A 9 10.39 1.14 -20.35
CA ASP A 9 11.47 1.94 -20.95
C ASP A 9 12.38 2.68 -19.95
N ASN A 10 12.04 2.75 -18.65
CA ASN A 10 12.88 3.44 -17.65
C ASN A 10 12.86 2.84 -16.24
N SER A 11 12.26 1.67 -16.04
CA SER A 11 12.09 1.10 -14.70
C SER A 11 12.66 -0.33 -14.65
N SER A 12 13.67 -0.55 -13.81
CA SER A 12 14.22 -1.89 -13.60
C SER A 12 13.20 -2.74 -12.84
N LEU A 13 12.55 -3.66 -13.56
CA LEU A 13 11.67 -4.64 -12.94
C LEU A 13 12.46 -5.53 -11.99
N ILE A 14 11.92 -5.69 -10.78
CA ILE A 14 12.43 -6.56 -9.74
C ILE A 14 11.46 -7.72 -9.62
N SER A 15 11.95 -8.95 -9.79
CA SER A 15 11.16 -10.16 -9.65
C SER A 15 11.74 -11.08 -8.60
N ILE A 16 10.90 -11.51 -7.65
CA ILE A 16 11.23 -12.52 -6.65
C ILE A 16 10.35 -13.74 -6.93
N ALA A 17 10.97 -14.90 -7.14
CA ALA A 17 10.29 -16.16 -7.42
C ALA A 17 10.44 -17.12 -6.25
N ALA A 18 9.36 -17.84 -5.92
CA ALA A 18 9.36 -18.96 -4.99
C ALA A 18 9.30 -20.27 -5.78
N VAL A 19 10.25 -21.17 -5.51
CA VAL A 19 10.37 -22.47 -6.17
C VAL A 19 10.33 -23.58 -5.14
N SER A 20 9.59 -24.65 -5.42
CA SER A 20 9.55 -25.86 -4.60
C SER A 20 9.90 -27.07 -5.47
N GLY A 21 11.04 -27.71 -5.20
CA GLY A 21 11.59 -28.70 -6.12
C GLY A 21 11.97 -28.06 -7.45
N ASP A 22 11.37 -28.53 -8.54
CA ASP A 22 11.52 -27.96 -9.89
C ASP A 22 10.32 -27.05 -10.28
N ASP A 23 9.33 -26.88 -9.41
CA ASP A 23 8.10 -26.15 -9.72
C ASP A 23 8.15 -24.69 -9.23
N LEU A 24 7.79 -23.76 -10.11
CA LEU A 24 7.53 -22.36 -9.74
C LEU A 24 6.19 -22.28 -8.99
N VAL A 25 6.24 -21.99 -7.70
CA VAL A 25 5.05 -21.96 -6.83
C VAL A 25 4.52 -20.56 -6.56
N GLY A 26 5.33 -19.52 -6.78
CA GLY A 26 4.88 -18.14 -6.66
C GLY A 26 5.86 -17.14 -7.26
N ILE A 27 5.36 -15.95 -7.54
CA ILE A 27 6.15 -14.85 -8.08
C ILE A 27 5.60 -13.51 -7.58
N LEU A 28 6.50 -12.60 -7.26
CA LEU A 28 6.22 -11.19 -7.07
C LEU A 28 7.04 -10.39 -8.08
N VAL A 29 6.39 -9.49 -8.79
CA VAL A 29 7.02 -8.54 -9.71
C VAL A 29 6.66 -7.13 -9.28
N GLY A 30 7.67 -6.28 -9.13
CA GLY A 30 7.50 -4.88 -8.82
C GLY A 30 8.55 -4.02 -9.50
N THR A 31 8.40 -2.71 -9.34
CA THR A 31 9.35 -1.73 -9.86
C THR A 31 9.53 -0.61 -8.86
N VAL A 32 10.70 0.02 -8.87
CA VAL A 32 10.96 1.24 -8.12
C VAL A 32 10.89 2.40 -9.08
N THR A 33 10.08 3.40 -8.75
CA THR A 33 9.88 4.61 -9.53
C THR A 33 9.91 5.82 -8.60
N THR A 34 9.79 7.02 -9.15
CA THR A 34 9.65 8.26 -8.40
C THR A 34 8.19 8.70 -8.36
N LEU A 35 7.81 9.45 -7.33
CA LEU A 35 6.45 9.98 -7.16
C LEU A 35 6.01 10.82 -8.38
N GLY A 36 6.93 11.57 -9.00
CA GLY A 36 6.65 12.34 -10.21
C GLY A 36 6.38 11.49 -11.47
N ASN A 37 6.79 10.23 -11.47
CA ASN A 37 6.56 9.29 -12.56
C ASN A 37 5.32 8.40 -12.34
N CYS A 38 4.65 8.54 -11.18
CA CYS A 38 3.40 7.85 -10.92
C CYS A 38 2.25 8.38 -11.79
N SER A 39 1.20 7.57 -11.94
CA SER A 39 -0.03 8.05 -12.57
C SER A 39 -0.62 9.20 -11.76
N ALA A 40 -1.28 10.16 -12.41
CA ALA A 40 -1.89 11.30 -11.72
C ALA A 40 -2.89 10.88 -10.63
N ASP A 41 -3.57 9.74 -10.81
CA ASP A 41 -4.46 9.15 -9.81
C ASP A 41 -3.72 8.73 -8.52
N ASP A 42 -2.44 8.36 -8.66
CA ASP A 42 -1.57 7.85 -7.61
C ASP A 42 -0.69 8.97 -6.99
N ASN A 43 -0.89 10.25 -7.34
CA ASN A 43 -0.16 11.37 -6.72
C ASN A 43 -0.48 11.55 -5.22
N LYS A 44 -1.50 10.86 -4.71
CA LYS A 44 -1.92 10.89 -3.30
C LYS A 44 -1.33 9.76 -2.46
N LEU A 45 -0.30 9.08 -2.97
CA LEU A 45 0.40 8.01 -2.24
C LEU A 45 1.17 8.53 -1.02
N LEU A 46 1.64 9.77 -1.08
CA LEU A 46 2.40 10.45 -0.04
C LEU A 46 1.87 11.87 0.17
N ALA A 47 2.19 12.46 1.31
CA ALA A 47 1.89 13.84 1.65
C ALA A 47 2.51 14.82 0.64
N SER A 48 1.84 15.94 0.41
CA SER A 48 2.29 17.00 -0.51
C SER A 48 3.62 17.65 -0.11
N SER A 49 4.10 17.39 1.11
CA SER A 49 5.41 17.80 1.61
C SER A 49 6.58 16.99 1.02
N PHE A 50 6.33 15.80 0.44
CA PHE A 50 7.38 14.98 -0.17
C PHE A 50 7.72 15.48 -1.59
N PRO A 51 9.00 15.59 -1.95
CA PRO A 51 9.41 16.00 -3.29
C PRO A 51 9.01 14.97 -4.35
N LEU A 52 8.78 15.38 -5.60
CA LEU A 52 8.43 14.45 -6.69
C LEU A 52 9.55 13.44 -7.03
N SER A 53 10.78 13.70 -6.58
CA SER A 53 11.92 12.77 -6.70
C SER A 53 11.90 11.65 -5.65
N THR A 54 10.97 11.69 -4.69
CA THR A 54 10.75 10.66 -3.66
C THR A 54 10.51 9.31 -4.30
N GLY A 55 11.24 8.29 -3.84
CA GLY A 55 11.16 6.93 -4.35
C GLY A 55 9.93 6.21 -3.81
N VAL A 56 9.20 5.53 -4.69
CA VAL A 56 8.06 4.68 -4.37
C VAL A 56 8.17 3.37 -5.12
N ALA A 57 7.73 2.27 -4.51
CA ALA A 57 7.71 0.96 -5.15
C ALA A 57 6.29 0.57 -5.55
N TYR A 58 6.12 0.14 -6.80
CA TYR A 58 4.86 -0.35 -7.32
C TYR A 58 4.92 -1.87 -7.49
N ILE A 59 3.99 -2.61 -6.88
CA ILE A 59 3.85 -4.04 -7.11
C ILE A 59 2.94 -4.25 -8.31
N LEU A 60 3.51 -4.74 -9.42
CA LEU A 60 2.77 -5.07 -10.64
C LEU A 60 1.95 -6.35 -10.47
N SER A 61 2.53 -7.36 -9.83
CA SER A 61 1.92 -8.67 -9.71
C SER A 61 2.41 -9.41 -8.48
N LEU A 62 1.51 -10.14 -7.83
CA LEU A 62 1.79 -11.12 -6.80
C LEU A 62 0.89 -12.33 -7.04
N GLY A 63 1.51 -13.48 -7.30
CA GLY A 63 0.80 -14.72 -7.60
C GLY A 63 1.39 -15.91 -6.85
N VAL A 64 0.52 -16.80 -6.38
CA VAL A 64 0.88 -18.10 -5.81
C VAL A 64 -0.06 -19.16 -6.37
N THR A 65 0.50 -20.30 -6.74
CA THR A 65 -0.27 -21.47 -7.23
C THR A 65 -1.27 -21.92 -6.17
N SER A 66 -2.44 -22.39 -6.60
CA SER A 66 -3.55 -22.73 -5.69
C SER A 66 -3.16 -23.74 -4.61
N SER A 67 -2.34 -24.74 -4.95
CA SER A 67 -1.82 -25.77 -4.04
C SER A 67 -0.93 -25.20 -2.91
N PHE A 68 -0.33 -24.03 -3.13
CA PHE A 68 0.57 -23.34 -2.19
C PHE A 68 -0.06 -22.09 -1.55
N ARG A 69 -1.33 -21.79 -1.84
CA ARG A 69 -2.07 -20.72 -1.15
C ARG A 69 -2.25 -21.05 0.33
N SER A 70 -2.34 -20.02 1.15
CA SER A 70 -2.51 -20.13 2.62
C SER A 70 -1.37 -20.85 3.35
N ARG A 71 -0.20 -21.04 2.72
CA ARG A 71 1.02 -21.60 3.33
C ARG A 71 2.09 -20.56 3.63
N GLY A 72 1.75 -19.28 3.53
CA GLY A 72 2.68 -18.16 3.79
C GLY A 72 3.62 -17.78 2.65
N VAL A 73 3.60 -18.47 1.49
CA VAL A 73 4.45 -18.16 0.32
C VAL A 73 4.30 -16.69 -0.12
N ALA A 74 3.06 -16.23 -0.29
CA ALA A 74 2.79 -14.84 -0.66
C ALA A 74 3.30 -13.85 0.40
N SER A 75 3.23 -14.21 1.69
CA SER A 75 3.74 -13.38 2.78
C SER A 75 5.25 -13.21 2.67
N ILE A 76 5.97 -14.31 2.41
CA ILE A 76 7.43 -14.30 2.28
C ILE A 76 7.81 -13.44 1.09
N LEU A 77 7.23 -13.69 -0.09
CA LEU A 77 7.49 -12.89 -1.29
C LEU A 77 7.27 -11.40 -1.05
N LEU A 78 6.13 -11.04 -0.44
CA LEU A 78 5.79 -9.65 -0.16
C LEU A 78 6.75 -9.01 0.85
N ARG A 79 7.06 -9.68 1.97
CA ARG A 79 7.97 -9.16 2.99
C ARG A 79 9.40 -9.00 2.45
N SER A 80 9.86 -9.98 1.69
CA SER A 80 11.15 -9.94 0.99
C SER A 80 11.26 -8.76 0.05
N PHE A 81 10.22 -8.50 -0.76
CA PHE A 81 10.19 -7.34 -1.64
C PHE A 81 10.19 -6.03 -0.85
N ILE A 82 9.30 -5.89 0.14
CA ILE A 82 9.14 -4.66 0.94
C ILE A 82 10.46 -4.27 1.59
N GLY A 83 11.12 -5.18 2.30
CA GLY A 83 12.33 -4.77 2.99
C GLY A 83 13.52 -4.59 2.03
N TYR A 84 13.55 -5.26 0.86
CA TYR A 84 14.54 -4.95 -0.18
C TYR A 84 14.38 -3.51 -0.68
N VAL A 85 13.16 -3.08 -1.05
CA VAL A 85 12.92 -1.71 -1.52
C VAL A 85 12.98 -0.67 -0.41
N SER A 86 12.75 -1.06 0.84
CA SER A 86 12.83 -0.18 2.00
C SER A 86 14.25 -0.05 2.56
N GLY A 87 15.21 -0.86 2.09
CA GLY A 87 16.57 -0.88 2.62
C GLY A 87 16.66 -1.42 4.06
N GLU A 88 15.70 -2.25 4.47
CA GLU A 88 15.71 -2.89 5.78
C GLU A 88 16.80 -3.96 5.86
N ASN A 89 17.36 -4.16 7.06
CA ASN A 89 18.27 -5.29 7.28
C ASN A 89 17.46 -6.60 7.29
N MET A 90 17.84 -7.50 6.38
CA MET A 90 17.15 -8.76 6.09
C MET A 90 17.70 -9.98 6.85
N ASP A 91 18.45 -9.78 7.94
CA ASP A 91 19.03 -10.86 8.76
C ASP A 91 18.03 -11.96 9.17
N TRP A 92 16.74 -11.61 9.32
CA TRP A 92 15.67 -12.56 9.64
C TRP A 92 15.47 -13.66 8.58
N LEU A 93 15.95 -13.49 7.35
CA LEU A 93 15.95 -14.52 6.30
C LEU A 93 17.03 -15.59 6.49
N ASN A 94 18.00 -15.35 7.37
CA ASN A 94 19.10 -16.28 7.65
C ASN A 94 18.77 -17.21 8.84
N ASP A 95 17.72 -16.90 9.59
CA ASP A 95 17.43 -17.55 10.86
C ASP A 95 16.35 -18.63 10.65
N SER A 96 16.79 -19.87 10.47
CA SER A 96 15.94 -21.04 10.15
C SER A 96 14.95 -21.43 11.26
N ASN A 97 15.00 -20.78 12.42
CA ASN A 97 14.12 -21.03 13.57
C ASN A 97 12.88 -20.14 13.65
N TYR A 98 12.72 -19.12 12.79
CA TYR A 98 11.56 -18.21 12.83
C TYR A 98 10.46 -18.54 11.81
N GLN A 99 10.35 -19.81 11.41
CA GLN A 99 9.25 -20.32 10.58
C GLN A 99 8.08 -20.78 11.47
N GLY A 100 7.45 -19.84 12.15
CA GLY A 100 6.29 -20.11 13.01
C GLY A 100 6.24 -19.07 14.12
N ASP A 101 5.23 -18.21 14.05
CA ASP A 101 4.87 -17.22 15.08
C ASP A 101 5.91 -16.12 15.35
N LEU A 102 5.71 -14.95 14.74
CA LEU A 102 6.36 -13.72 15.19
C LEU A 102 5.38 -12.52 15.24
N PRO A 103 5.63 -11.58 16.16
CA PRO A 103 4.64 -10.72 16.79
C PRO A 103 4.31 -9.53 15.90
N CYS A 104 3.03 -9.17 15.89
CA CYS A 104 2.59 -7.84 15.47
C CYS A 104 3.18 -6.82 16.47
N PRO A 105 3.79 -5.71 16.04
CA PRO A 105 3.85 -4.53 16.90
C PRO A 105 2.41 -4.08 17.12
N ASP A 106 2.01 -4.01 18.38
CA ASP A 106 0.72 -3.57 18.87
C ASP A 106 0.17 -2.36 18.12
N LEU A 107 -0.93 -2.54 17.38
CA LEU A 107 -2.02 -1.57 17.38
C LEU A 107 -3.35 -2.20 16.91
N PHE A 108 -4.21 -2.44 17.90
CA PHE A 108 -5.66 -2.71 17.81
C PHE A 108 -6.11 -4.11 17.35
N SER A 109 -6.26 -5.01 18.33
CA SER A 109 -7.41 -5.93 18.36
C SER A 109 -8.39 -5.43 19.42
N GLN A 110 -9.51 -4.87 18.98
CA GLN A 110 -10.71 -4.83 19.81
C GLN A 110 -11.55 -6.05 19.42
N THR A 111 -11.57 -7.01 20.33
CA THR A 111 -12.23 -8.30 20.23
C THR A 111 -13.74 -8.10 20.15
N VAL A 112 -14.38 -8.53 19.05
CA VAL A 112 -15.80 -8.88 19.07
C VAL A 112 -15.92 -10.38 18.89
N ASN A 113 -16.33 -10.99 19.98
CA ASN A 113 -16.56 -12.40 20.18
C ASN A 113 -17.87 -12.80 19.49
N VAL A 114 -17.83 -13.70 18.50
CA VAL A 114 -19.02 -14.43 18.04
C VAL A 114 -18.64 -15.89 17.76
N ASN A 115 -19.30 -16.78 18.49
CA ASN A 115 -19.14 -18.23 18.47
C ASN A 115 -19.50 -18.87 17.10
N PRO A 116 -18.98 -20.08 16.82
CA PRO A 116 -19.18 -20.77 15.55
C PRO A 116 -20.40 -21.71 15.57
N ALA A 117 -21.30 -21.59 14.58
CA ALA A 117 -22.16 -22.69 14.14
C ALA A 117 -22.84 -22.36 12.80
N HIS A 118 -22.55 -23.14 11.75
CA HIS A 118 -23.52 -23.92 10.95
C HIS A 118 -23.03 -24.22 9.52
N HIS A 119 -23.15 -25.50 9.18
CA HIS A 119 -23.16 -26.09 7.83
C HIS A 119 -24.07 -25.37 6.82
N ARG A 120 -23.60 -25.21 5.56
CA ARG A 120 -24.02 -25.99 4.37
C ARG A 120 -23.55 -25.36 3.04
N ASN A 121 -23.09 -26.26 2.16
CA ASN A 121 -23.29 -26.38 0.69
C ASN A 121 -23.12 -25.16 -0.22
N GLY A 122 -22.14 -25.22 -1.13
CA GLY A 122 -22.38 -25.33 -2.59
C GLY A 122 -22.09 -23.97 -3.23
N GLU A 123 -21.44 -23.78 -4.36
CA GLU A 123 -21.40 -24.55 -5.60
C GLU A 123 -20.08 -24.30 -6.36
N ASP A 124 -19.75 -25.27 -7.22
CA ASP A 124 -18.68 -25.33 -8.22
C ASP A 124 -18.79 -24.18 -9.26
N CYS A 125 -17.77 -23.78 -10.04
CA CYS A 125 -17.10 -24.53 -11.10
C CYS A 125 -15.93 -23.71 -11.67
N TYR A 126 -14.79 -24.35 -12.01
CA TYR A 126 -14.37 -24.53 -13.40
C TYR A 126 -13.20 -25.52 -13.43
N SER A 127 -13.44 -26.70 -14.02
CA SER A 127 -12.44 -27.72 -14.30
C SER A 127 -12.19 -27.83 -15.81
N ASP A 128 -10.92 -28.07 -16.10
CA ASP A 128 -10.34 -28.81 -17.21
C ASP A 128 -10.41 -28.29 -18.66
N SER A 129 -9.21 -28.07 -19.20
CA SER A 129 -8.82 -28.79 -20.42
C SER A 129 -7.32 -29.08 -20.43
N ASN A 130 -6.99 -30.37 -20.43
CA ASN A 130 -5.67 -30.94 -20.66
C ASN A 130 -5.18 -30.60 -22.08
N VAL A 131 -4.06 -29.90 -22.19
CA VAL A 131 -3.27 -29.82 -23.43
C VAL A 131 -1.87 -30.37 -23.14
N SER A 132 -1.67 -31.62 -23.53
CA SER A 132 -0.34 -32.22 -23.68
C SER A 132 0.26 -31.69 -24.97
N THR A 133 1.25 -30.80 -24.89
CA THR A 133 2.14 -30.49 -26.00
C THR A 133 3.55 -30.93 -25.62
N LYS A 134 3.93 -32.11 -26.11
CA LYS A 134 5.32 -32.50 -26.30
C LYS A 134 5.98 -31.48 -27.21
N TYR A 135 6.92 -30.71 -26.68
CA TYR A 135 7.86 -29.94 -27.49
C TYR A 135 9.24 -30.57 -27.30
N ASN A 136 9.64 -31.37 -28.29
CA ASN A 136 11.05 -31.66 -28.51
C ASN A 136 11.56 -30.52 -29.38
N ASP A 137 12.44 -29.67 -28.87
CA ASP A 137 13.44 -29.12 -29.76
C ASP A 137 14.78 -28.86 -29.10
N THR A 138 15.80 -29.17 -29.88
CA THR A 138 17.21 -29.23 -29.52
C THR A 138 17.78 -27.88 -29.88
N SER A 139 17.89 -26.98 -28.90
CA SER A 139 18.57 -25.71 -29.11
C SER A 139 19.13 -25.23 -27.79
N SER A 140 20.45 -25.36 -27.70
CA SER A 140 21.28 -25.09 -26.53
C SER A 140 21.27 -23.60 -26.21
N SER A 141 20.19 -23.09 -25.63
CA SER A 141 20.21 -21.84 -24.89
C SER A 141 20.93 -22.11 -23.57
N ILE A 142 22.08 -21.47 -23.37
CA ILE A 142 22.76 -21.40 -22.07
C ILE A 142 21.82 -20.67 -21.12
N ILE A 143 20.89 -21.40 -20.52
CA ILE A 143 20.14 -20.97 -19.35
C ILE A 143 21.17 -21.02 -18.24
N TRP A 144 21.59 -19.87 -17.73
CA TRP A 144 22.23 -19.80 -16.43
C TRP A 144 21.26 -20.42 -15.43
N ARG A 145 21.37 -21.73 -15.17
CA ARG A 145 20.72 -22.37 -14.04
C ARG A 145 21.43 -21.83 -12.82
N VAL A 146 20.95 -20.68 -12.38
CA VAL A 146 21.31 -20.02 -11.13
C VAL A 146 21.00 -21.00 -10.01
N LYS A 147 22.03 -21.71 -9.54
CA LYS A 147 21.90 -22.83 -8.58
C LYS A 147 22.67 -22.67 -7.28
N ASP A 148 23.33 -21.54 -7.04
CA ASP A 148 24.23 -21.40 -5.88
C ASP A 148 23.79 -20.34 -4.85
N TYR A 149 22.50 -20.06 -4.73
CA TYR A 149 21.99 -19.26 -3.61
C TYR A 149 21.54 -20.16 -2.47
N LYS A 150 22.32 -20.14 -1.38
CA LYS A 150 22.05 -20.91 -0.16
C LYS A 150 20.86 -20.39 0.65
N SER A 151 20.45 -19.13 0.43
CA SER A 151 19.30 -18.49 1.10
C SER A 151 18.71 -17.36 0.24
N LEU A 152 17.45 -16.98 0.49
CA LEU A 152 16.78 -15.87 -0.19
C LEU A 152 17.47 -14.53 0.07
N TYR A 153 18.13 -14.38 1.22
CA TYR A 153 19.00 -13.25 1.54
C TYR A 153 20.14 -13.09 0.52
N ASN A 154 20.83 -14.19 0.18
CA ASN A 154 21.95 -14.16 -0.78
C ASN A 154 21.50 -13.76 -2.20
N LEU A 155 20.24 -14.02 -2.55
CA LEU A 155 19.67 -13.57 -3.82
C LEU A 155 19.37 -12.06 -3.78
N ILE A 156 18.75 -11.59 -2.69
CA ILE A 156 18.38 -10.18 -2.54
C ILE A 156 19.63 -9.28 -2.50
N THR A 157 20.70 -9.70 -1.84
CA THR A 157 21.94 -8.91 -1.76
C THR A 157 22.67 -8.78 -3.10
N GLN A 158 22.31 -9.56 -4.11
CA GLN A 158 22.83 -9.44 -5.48
C GLN A 158 21.95 -8.58 -6.40
N LEU A 159 20.76 -8.20 -5.95
CA LEU A 159 19.94 -7.26 -6.72
C LEU A 159 20.60 -5.88 -6.74
N PRO A 160 20.38 -5.08 -7.80
CA PRO A 160 20.89 -3.70 -7.86
C PRO A 160 20.54 -2.92 -6.60
N HIS A 161 21.44 -2.08 -6.11
CA HIS A 161 21.10 -1.22 -4.98
C HIS A 161 20.01 -0.23 -5.40
N VAL A 162 18.93 -0.20 -4.63
CA VAL A 162 17.85 0.77 -4.77
C VAL A 162 17.87 1.72 -3.58
N SER A 163 17.60 3.00 -3.82
CA SER A 163 17.40 3.95 -2.72
C SER A 163 16.15 3.58 -1.93
N PRO A 164 16.18 3.62 -0.58
CA PRO A 164 15.04 3.30 0.26
C PRO A 164 13.79 4.11 -0.12
N VAL A 165 12.70 3.40 -0.44
CA VAL A 165 11.43 4.02 -0.84
C VAL A 165 10.64 4.51 0.36
N GLN A 166 9.81 5.55 0.17
CA GLN A 166 8.92 6.09 1.20
C GLN A 166 7.52 5.43 1.19
N ALA A 167 7.17 4.70 0.13
CA ALA A 167 5.93 3.96 0.06
C ALA A 167 6.03 2.77 -0.89
N VAL A 168 5.27 1.72 -0.58
CA VAL A 168 4.99 0.58 -1.47
C VAL A 168 3.49 0.57 -1.77
N TYR A 169 3.10 0.50 -3.04
CA TYR A 169 1.70 0.55 -3.42
C TYR A 169 1.34 -0.45 -4.51
N LEU A 170 0.05 -0.72 -4.64
CA LEU A 170 -0.49 -1.64 -5.64
C LEU A 170 -1.96 -1.39 -5.94
N HIS A 171 -2.43 -1.94 -7.05
CA HIS A 171 -3.84 -1.95 -7.42
C HIS A 171 -4.41 -3.37 -7.31
N VAL A 172 -5.57 -3.50 -6.67
CA VAL A 172 -6.31 -4.75 -6.52
C VAL A 172 -7.69 -4.59 -7.12
N LEU A 173 -8.22 -5.62 -7.77
CA LEU A 173 -9.62 -5.65 -8.17
C LEU A 173 -10.54 -5.47 -6.94
N HIS A 174 -11.53 -4.59 -7.01
CA HIS A 174 -12.41 -4.25 -5.89
C HIS A 174 -13.14 -5.49 -5.33
N SER A 175 -13.54 -6.42 -6.21
CA SER A 175 -14.21 -7.67 -5.86
C SER A 175 -13.30 -8.76 -5.31
N ASN A 176 -11.97 -8.61 -5.41
CA ASN A 176 -11.01 -9.59 -4.90
C ASN A 176 -10.80 -9.42 -3.38
N LEU A 177 -11.79 -9.85 -2.59
CA LEU A 177 -11.77 -9.73 -1.14
C LEU A 177 -10.60 -10.48 -0.49
N HIS A 178 -10.16 -11.60 -1.08
CA HIS A 178 -9.02 -12.37 -0.56
C HIS A 178 -7.72 -11.56 -0.62
N ALA A 179 -7.43 -10.93 -1.77
CA ALA A 179 -6.24 -10.09 -1.92
C ALA A 179 -6.34 -8.84 -1.05
N ARG A 180 -7.51 -8.19 -1.01
CA ARG A 180 -7.73 -7.00 -0.16
C ARG A 180 -7.44 -7.28 1.31
N ARG A 181 -8.04 -8.33 1.89
CA ARG A 181 -7.77 -8.75 3.27
C ARG A 181 -6.31 -9.16 3.49
N PHE A 182 -5.69 -9.79 2.48
CA PHE A 182 -4.27 -10.15 2.56
C PHE A 182 -3.37 -8.92 2.72
N TYR A 183 -3.63 -7.84 1.98
CA TYR A 183 -2.86 -6.60 2.08
C TYR A 183 -3.22 -5.80 3.35
N GLU A 184 -4.51 -5.68 3.68
CA GLU A 184 -4.98 -4.98 4.90
C GLU A 184 -4.36 -5.58 6.17
N ASN A 185 -4.33 -6.91 6.27
CA ASN A 185 -3.73 -7.63 7.41
C ASN A 185 -2.19 -7.49 7.46
N ARG A 186 -1.56 -6.83 6.49
CA ARG A 186 -0.11 -6.55 6.42
C ARG A 186 0.19 -5.06 6.44
N GLY A 187 -0.75 -4.25 6.93
CA GLY A 187 -0.55 -2.82 7.13
C GLY A 187 -0.75 -1.96 5.88
N PHE A 188 -1.17 -2.54 4.75
CA PHE A 188 -1.55 -1.73 3.61
C PHE A 188 -2.87 -1.01 3.90
N ILE A 189 -2.87 0.29 3.67
CA ILE A 189 -3.99 1.18 3.86
C ILE A 189 -4.71 1.33 2.53
N PHE A 190 -6.04 1.17 2.55
CA PHE A 190 -6.87 1.51 1.41
C PHE A 190 -6.84 3.03 1.16
N LEU A 191 -6.46 3.44 -0.05
CA LEU A 191 -6.35 4.85 -0.41
C LEU A 191 -7.61 5.35 -1.12
N HIS A 192 -7.97 4.74 -2.24
CA HIS A 192 -9.14 5.12 -3.02
C HIS A 192 -9.57 4.00 -3.99
N THR A 193 -10.82 4.09 -4.47
CA THR A 193 -11.35 3.26 -5.56
C THR A 193 -11.08 3.93 -6.90
N ARG A 194 -10.70 3.13 -7.89
CA ARG A 194 -10.48 3.51 -9.29
C ARG A 194 -11.61 2.90 -10.14
N PRO A 195 -12.67 3.65 -10.46
CA PRO A 195 -13.81 3.11 -11.19
C PRO A 195 -13.42 2.66 -12.60
N GLY A 196 -13.85 1.47 -13.01
CA GLY A 196 -13.65 0.94 -14.36
C GLY A 196 -12.19 0.81 -14.82
N CYS A 197 -11.22 0.76 -13.91
CA CYS A 197 -9.80 0.67 -14.28
C CYS A 197 -9.37 -0.72 -14.76
N TYR A 198 -10.22 -1.74 -14.60
CA TYR A 198 -10.03 -3.08 -15.14
C TYR A 198 -11.08 -3.40 -16.19
N THR A 199 -10.72 -4.28 -17.13
CA THR A 199 -11.68 -4.92 -18.05
C THR A 199 -11.59 -6.42 -17.84
N ILE A 200 -12.68 -7.03 -17.39
CA ILE A 200 -12.79 -8.48 -17.15
C ILE A 200 -13.93 -8.97 -18.03
N ASP A 201 -13.63 -9.87 -18.96
CA ASP A 201 -14.60 -10.41 -19.93
C ASP A 201 -15.40 -9.33 -20.67
N GLY A 202 -14.71 -8.26 -21.08
CA GLY A 202 -15.29 -7.12 -21.78
C GLY A 202 -16.13 -6.18 -20.90
N ARG A 203 -16.25 -6.43 -19.60
CA ARG A 203 -16.96 -5.57 -18.65
C ARG A 203 -15.97 -4.73 -17.85
N SER A 204 -16.31 -3.46 -17.64
CA SER A 204 -15.56 -2.59 -16.74
C SER A 204 -15.69 -3.07 -15.30
N ALA A 205 -14.57 -3.13 -14.59
CA ALA A 205 -14.53 -3.48 -13.18
C ALA A 205 -13.64 -2.49 -12.41
N ASP A 206 -14.03 -2.23 -11.17
CA ASP A 206 -13.37 -1.25 -10.32
C ASP A 206 -12.13 -1.82 -9.66
N GLY A 207 -11.12 -0.99 -9.48
CA GLY A 207 -9.93 -1.30 -8.69
C GLY A 207 -9.89 -0.53 -7.38
N CYS A 208 -9.01 -0.95 -6.49
CA CYS A 208 -8.68 -0.31 -5.24
C CYS A 208 -7.17 -0.09 -5.19
N THR A 209 -6.75 1.12 -4.83
CA THR A 209 -5.35 1.43 -4.56
C THR A 209 -5.05 1.20 -3.09
N TYR A 210 -4.02 0.41 -2.81
CA TYR A 210 -3.50 0.16 -1.47
C TYR A 210 -2.07 0.69 -1.36
N VAL A 211 -1.73 1.28 -0.22
CA VAL A 211 -0.41 1.84 0.05
C VAL A 211 0.08 1.42 1.44
N LEU A 212 1.35 1.05 1.53
CA LEU A 212 2.08 0.83 2.76
C LEU A 212 3.19 1.88 2.83
N HIS A 213 3.19 2.70 3.88
CA HIS A 213 4.24 3.69 4.07
C HIS A 213 5.46 3.08 4.73
N THR A 214 6.63 3.44 4.22
CA THR A 214 7.95 2.94 4.65
C THR A 214 8.87 4.14 4.89
N ASN A 215 9.93 3.97 5.68
CA ASN A 215 10.96 5.02 5.88
C ASN A 215 10.41 6.42 6.22
N GLY A 216 9.36 6.47 7.07
CA GLY A 216 8.74 7.73 7.50
C GLY A 216 7.81 8.37 6.46
N GLY A 217 7.42 7.66 5.39
CA GLY A 217 6.33 8.09 4.52
C GLY A 217 5.02 8.25 5.28
N TYR A 218 4.17 9.16 4.83
CA TYR A 218 2.83 9.39 5.39
C TYR A 218 1.91 10.02 4.35
N LEU A 219 0.60 9.94 4.58
CA LEU A 219 -0.42 10.65 3.79
C LEU A 219 -0.61 12.06 4.33
N ASP A 220 -1.05 12.99 3.48
CA ASP A 220 -1.59 14.26 3.96
C ASP A 220 -2.71 13.96 4.96
N CYS A 221 -2.50 14.33 6.22
CA CYS A 221 -3.58 14.42 7.17
C CYS A 221 -4.62 15.35 6.55
N LYS A 222 -5.84 14.87 6.30
CA LYS A 222 -6.95 15.80 6.07
C LYS A 222 -6.87 16.81 7.21
N PRO A 223 -6.88 18.14 6.94
CA PRO A 223 -7.01 19.10 8.01
C PRO A 223 -8.33 18.77 8.70
N MET A 224 -8.25 18.00 9.78
CA MET A 224 -9.36 17.85 10.70
C MET A 224 -9.47 19.24 11.29
N TYR A 225 -10.48 19.98 10.83
CA TYR A 225 -10.76 21.32 11.32
C TYR A 225 -10.58 21.28 12.84
N PRO A 226 -9.62 22.01 13.39
CA PRO A 226 -9.32 21.84 14.79
C PRO A 226 -10.52 22.35 15.59
N CYS A 227 -10.92 21.59 16.61
CA CYS A 227 -11.80 22.06 17.69
C CYS A 227 -11.27 23.35 18.36
N SER A 228 -10.09 23.86 17.97
CA SER A 228 -9.59 25.19 18.30
C SER A 228 -10.45 26.32 17.74
N SER A 229 -11.16 26.15 16.61
CA SER A 229 -12.08 27.21 16.12
C SER A 229 -13.26 27.40 17.06
N LEU A 230 -13.82 26.32 17.62
CA LEU A 230 -14.88 26.41 18.63
C LEU A 230 -14.36 27.00 19.95
N LEU A 231 -13.13 26.66 20.34
CA LEU A 231 -12.52 27.15 21.58
C LEU A 231 -12.16 28.64 21.46
N VAL A 232 -11.63 29.07 20.31
CA VAL A 232 -11.40 30.49 20.01
C VAL A 232 -12.73 31.25 19.91
N LEU A 233 -13.75 30.69 19.26
CA LEU A 233 -15.09 31.27 19.22
C LEU A 233 -15.67 31.42 20.63
N LEU A 234 -15.54 30.40 21.47
CA LEU A 234 -16.01 30.41 22.87
C LEU A 234 -15.26 31.46 23.70
N VAL A 235 -13.93 31.58 23.55
CA VAL A 235 -13.12 32.61 24.21
C VAL A 235 -13.53 34.01 23.74
N VAL A 236 -13.74 34.21 22.43
CA VAL A 236 -14.20 35.49 21.88
C VAL A 236 -15.61 35.84 22.39
N LEU A 237 -16.53 34.87 22.45
CA LEU A 237 -17.89 35.06 22.97
C LEU A 237 -17.86 35.42 24.47
N LEU A 238 -17.01 34.76 25.25
CA LEU A 238 -16.82 35.06 26.67
C LEU A 238 -16.22 36.47 26.87
N LEU A 239 -15.29 36.89 26.02
CA LEU A 239 -14.71 38.25 26.06
C LEU A 239 -15.74 39.33 25.70
N ILE A 240 -16.66 39.07 24.76
CA ILE A 240 -17.74 40.00 24.39
C ILE A 240 -18.78 40.12 25.51
N VAL A 241 -19.10 39.02 26.20
CA VAL A 241 -20.03 39.02 27.34
C VAL A 241 -19.43 39.70 28.58
N TRP A 242 -18.11 39.68 28.74
CA TRP A 242 -17.39 40.34 29.85
C TRP A 242 -16.98 41.79 29.57
N LEU A 243 -17.26 42.34 28.39
CA LEU A 243 -17.07 43.77 28.12
C LEU A 243 -18.16 44.55 28.87
N PRO A 244 -17.83 45.31 29.94
CA PRO A 244 -18.82 46.11 30.64
C PRO A 244 -19.34 47.20 29.70
N VAL A 245 -20.65 47.21 29.46
CA VAL A 245 -21.39 48.17 28.60
C VAL A 245 -21.36 49.61 29.15
N SER A 246 -20.51 49.91 30.15
CA SER A 246 -20.53 51.17 30.90
C SER A 246 -19.83 52.35 30.24
N GLN A 247 -19.40 52.29 28.97
CA GLN A 247 -18.71 53.41 28.31
C GLN A 247 -19.30 53.93 26.99
N ILE A 248 -20.55 53.58 26.62
CA ILE A 248 -21.21 54.14 25.41
C ILE A 248 -22.31 55.17 25.73
N ARG A 249 -22.34 55.73 26.96
CA ARG A 249 -23.22 56.85 27.31
C ARG A 249 -22.43 58.01 27.92
N GLY A 250 -21.63 58.66 27.09
CA GLY A 250 -20.77 59.76 27.53
C GLY A 250 -20.38 60.77 26.45
N VAL A 251 -21.14 60.87 25.35
CA VAL A 251 -21.00 61.96 24.38
C VAL A 251 -22.39 62.52 24.09
N SER A 252 -22.85 63.44 24.95
CA SER A 252 -23.70 64.55 24.51
C SER A 252 -23.82 65.62 25.59
N SER A 253 -23.68 66.87 25.14
CA SER A 253 -24.06 68.11 25.81
C SER A 253 -23.10 68.72 26.84
N LYS A 254 -22.11 69.47 26.34
CA LYS A 254 -21.62 70.70 26.99
C LYS A 254 -20.93 71.64 25.99
N VAL A 255 -21.67 72.07 24.97
CA VAL A 255 -21.30 73.20 24.09
C VAL A 255 -22.54 74.06 23.79
N ILE A 256 -23.24 74.54 24.80
CA ILE A 256 -24.14 75.71 24.66
C ILE A 256 -24.19 76.42 26.02
N HIS A 257 -23.28 77.37 26.24
CA HIS A 257 -23.54 78.66 26.92
C HIS A 257 -22.19 79.37 27.16
N SER A 258 -21.77 80.17 26.18
CA SER A 258 -21.01 81.41 26.43
C SER A 258 -21.08 82.28 25.16
N ILE A 259 -22.25 82.85 24.91
CA ILE A 259 -22.42 84.06 24.11
C ILE A 259 -23.44 84.91 24.88
N SER A 260 -22.94 85.80 25.72
CA SER A 260 -23.45 87.16 25.96
C SER A 260 -22.58 87.85 27.00
#